data_AF-A0A1V6V7A4-F1
#
_entry.id   AF-A0A1V6V7A4-F1
#
_cell.length_a   1.000
_cell.length_b   1.000
_cell.length_c   1.000
_cell.angle_alpha   90.00
_cell.angle_beta   90.00
_cell.angle_gamma   90.00
#
_symmetry.space_group_name_H-M   'P 1'
#
loop_
_entity.id
_entity.type
_entity.pdbx_description
1 polymer ?
#
loop_
_entity_poly.entity_id
_entity_poly.type
_entity_poly.pdbx_seq_one_letter_code
_entity_poly.pdbx_strand_id
1 'polypeptide(L)'
;MELCMAAQEDATPWEVLQQEGPLPKSQDAEVPGTETLLDGRAHFSLLGVVRRKPARMDAESTRSKSCSDKLALRQVSSLLSCNTSRLVAPTENAYLAGLILPEDEISQVGCDRSFGENGRMQALGGRSWPRETKFKESTPGYRFRSFQVLSVPSEEVATLWPFAKQKSVPCPARSLEQEGDPSTPGAKSSKSRPGNVSAVWILAPSYHHPSAMTMDSGSKSVPTLCRSKTGLYETIINGVKQGNRASSPGARGASSLSRAKLWALFREISPASVLRIYPADFPPAESLDGAAEIEAPHVNTVQHHMPDITTYQDFKNPSSLEDPLHIRMQAIGDAKLVLKGWVPNSGDEYWGLDVLVDPKKRKR
;
A
#
# COMPACT_ATOMS: atom_id res chain seq x y z
N MET A 1 -18.06 0.78 5.42
CA MET A 1 -18.53 0.96 6.81
C MET A 1 -19.78 1.79 6.81
N GLU A 2 -19.76 2.97 6.20
CA GLU A 2 -20.97 3.79 6.08
C GLU A 2 -22.10 3.07 5.35
N LEU A 3 -21.82 2.36 4.26
CA LEU A 3 -22.83 1.51 3.61
C LEU A 3 -23.38 0.42 4.54
N CYS A 4 -22.56 -0.09 5.47
CA CYS A 4 -23.05 -1.01 6.50
C CYS A 4 -23.95 -0.29 7.51
N MET A 5 -23.63 0.94 7.90
CA MET A 5 -24.40 1.74 8.85
C MET A 5 -25.72 2.22 8.24
N ALA A 6 -25.70 2.69 6.99
CA ALA A 6 -26.88 3.10 6.24
C ALA A 6 -27.85 1.95 5.97
N ALA A 7 -27.36 0.71 5.96
CA ALA A 7 -28.19 -0.48 5.84
C ALA A 7 -28.79 -0.95 7.18
N GLN A 8 -28.48 -0.30 8.32
CA GLN A 8 -29.09 -0.60 9.61
C GLN A 8 -30.43 0.12 9.73
N GLU A 9 -31.40 -0.49 10.41
CA GLU A 9 -32.72 0.11 10.66
C GLU A 9 -32.64 1.38 11.53
N ASP A 10 -31.66 1.44 12.43
CA ASP A 10 -31.29 2.63 13.20
C ASP A 10 -29.83 2.98 12.92
N ALA A 11 -29.62 4.12 12.26
CA ALA A 11 -28.30 4.64 11.91
C ALA A 11 -27.77 5.65 12.95
N THR A 12 -28.48 5.87 14.06
CA THR A 12 -28.11 6.87 15.08
C THR A 12 -26.81 6.46 15.78
N PRO A 13 -25.75 7.28 15.74
CA PRO A 13 -24.51 6.96 16.44
C PRO A 13 -24.72 7.03 17.96
N TRP A 14 -24.29 6.00 18.69
CA TRP A 14 -24.24 6.03 20.16
C TRP A 14 -23.35 7.18 20.63
N GLU A 15 -23.84 7.98 21.60
CA GLU A 15 -23.06 9.02 22.25
C GLU A 15 -21.85 8.38 22.95
N VAL A 16 -20.65 8.67 22.45
CA VAL A 16 -19.41 8.29 23.12
C VAL A 16 -19.02 9.49 23.97
N LEU A 17 -19.20 9.37 25.29
CA LEU A 17 -18.62 10.32 26.23
C LEU A 17 -17.09 10.29 26.05
N GLN A 18 -16.55 11.29 25.34
CA GLN A 18 -15.13 11.56 25.41
C GLN A 18 -14.86 12.04 26.83
N GLN A 19 -14.22 11.21 27.65
CA GLN A 19 -13.57 11.74 28.84
C GLN A 19 -12.48 12.70 28.36
N GLU A 20 -12.77 14.00 28.40
CA GLU A 20 -11.76 15.05 28.35
C GLU A 20 -10.89 14.95 29.61
N GLY A 21 -9.96 14.01 29.62
CA GLY A 21 -8.85 14.01 30.56
C GLY A 21 -7.85 15.10 30.17
N PRO A 22 -7.16 15.73 31.14
CA PRO A 22 -6.20 16.79 30.84
C PRO A 22 -5.08 16.26 29.93
N LEU A 23 -4.63 17.08 28.98
CA LEU A 23 -3.47 16.83 28.13
C LEU A 23 -2.29 16.29 28.97
N PRO A 24 -1.71 15.11 28.66
CA PRO A 24 -0.53 14.66 29.36
C PRO A 24 0.64 15.57 28.97
N LYS A 25 1.13 16.30 29.97
CA LYS A 25 2.46 16.93 29.90
C LYS A 25 3.46 15.81 29.64
N SER A 26 4.33 16.05 28.68
CA SER A 26 5.52 15.26 28.38
C SER A 26 6.31 14.98 29.66
N GLN A 27 6.27 13.74 30.16
CA GLN A 27 7.35 13.02 30.86
C GLN A 27 6.81 11.68 31.39
N ASP A 28 7.46 10.62 30.94
CA ASP A 28 7.56 9.26 31.50
C ASP A 28 6.60 8.84 32.62
N ALA A 29 5.64 7.96 32.29
CA ALA A 29 5.26 6.79 33.07
C ALA A 29 4.22 5.97 32.27
N GLU A 30 4.58 4.74 31.90
CA GLU A 30 3.64 3.74 31.40
C GLU A 30 2.53 3.50 32.44
N VAL A 31 1.30 3.93 32.16
CA VAL A 31 0.11 3.47 32.87
C VAL A 31 -0.48 2.31 32.07
N PRO A 32 -0.46 1.06 32.59
CA PRO A 32 -1.08 -0.08 31.92
C PRO A 32 -2.59 -0.02 32.15
N GLY A 33 -3.36 0.54 31.21
CA GLY A 33 -4.82 0.60 31.40
C GLY A 33 -5.70 1.20 30.30
N THR A 34 -5.15 1.87 29.28
CA THR A 34 -5.97 2.49 28.21
C THR A 34 -5.57 2.02 26.81
N GLU A 35 -5.33 0.71 26.69
CA GLU A 35 -5.24 0.06 25.39
C GLU A 35 -6.63 -0.38 24.93
N THR A 36 -7.50 0.58 24.58
CA THR A 36 -8.78 0.33 23.87
C THR A 36 -8.48 -0.09 22.42
N LEU A 37 -7.79 -1.23 22.25
CA LEU A 37 -7.18 -1.72 21.01
C LEU A 37 -8.16 -2.22 19.96
N LEU A 38 -9.47 -2.03 20.14
CA LEU A 38 -10.52 -2.50 19.23
C LEU A 38 -11.20 -1.34 18.47
N ASP A 39 -10.41 -0.43 17.91
CA ASP A 39 -10.89 0.64 17.01
C ASP A 39 -11.37 0.15 15.62
N GLY A 40 -11.38 -1.16 15.37
CA GLY A 40 -11.74 -1.74 14.07
C GLY A 40 -13.22 -1.52 13.70
N ARG A 41 -14.12 -2.27 14.36
CA ARG A 41 -15.59 -2.20 14.17
C ARG A 41 -16.31 -1.64 15.40
N ALA A 42 -15.64 -1.39 16.52
CA ALA A 42 -16.29 -0.64 17.59
C ALA A 42 -16.31 0.86 17.24
N HIS A 43 -17.08 1.64 18.01
CA HIS A 43 -17.11 3.11 17.94
C HIS A 43 -17.33 3.65 16.51
N PHE A 44 -18.43 3.21 15.87
CA PHE A 44 -18.80 3.67 14.52
C PHE A 44 -19.03 5.18 14.44
N SER A 45 -19.41 5.82 15.56
CA SER A 45 -19.53 7.27 15.72
C SER A 45 -18.21 8.02 15.50
N LEU A 46 -17.06 7.37 15.72
CA LEU A 46 -15.75 7.99 15.48
C LEU A 46 -15.39 7.92 13.99
N LEU A 47 -15.67 9.02 13.30
CA LEU A 47 -15.41 9.19 11.87
C LEU A 47 -14.02 9.81 11.62
N GLY A 48 -13.40 9.46 10.49
CA GLY A 48 -12.12 10.04 10.06
C GLY A 48 -10.86 9.53 10.80
N VAL A 49 -11.01 8.70 11.83
CA VAL A 49 -9.90 8.12 12.59
C VAL A 49 -9.34 6.84 11.93
N VAL A 50 -8.10 6.49 12.27
CA VAL A 50 -7.46 5.24 11.84
C VAL A 50 -8.15 4.04 12.48
N ARG A 51 -8.32 2.97 11.70
CA ARG A 51 -8.96 1.71 12.14
C ARG A 51 -8.04 0.52 11.94
N ARG A 52 -8.15 -0.49 12.80
CA ARG A 52 -7.34 -1.72 12.73
C ARG A 52 -8.12 -2.94 12.26
N LYS A 53 -7.37 -3.93 11.78
CA LYS A 53 -7.81 -5.30 11.48
C LYS A 53 -7.12 -6.29 12.43
N PRO A 54 -7.69 -7.46 12.70
CA PRO A 54 -9.07 -7.85 12.45
C PRO A 54 -10.02 -7.03 13.31
N ALA A 55 -11.19 -6.73 12.78
CA ALA A 55 -12.20 -5.93 13.49
C ALA A 55 -13.20 -6.80 14.27
N ARG A 56 -12.82 -8.04 14.55
CA ARG A 56 -13.63 -9.08 15.18
C ARG A 56 -13.18 -9.19 16.65
N MET A 57 -14.13 -9.18 17.58
CA MET A 57 -13.81 -9.26 19.01
C MET A 57 -13.18 -10.61 19.38
N ASP A 58 -13.54 -11.66 18.64
CA ASP A 58 -13.07 -13.03 18.78
C ASP A 58 -11.70 -13.30 18.13
N ALA A 59 -11.11 -12.31 17.46
CA ALA A 59 -9.82 -12.47 16.79
C ALA A 59 -8.71 -11.73 17.54
N GLU A 60 -7.49 -12.29 17.51
CA GLU A 60 -6.31 -11.64 18.10
C GLU A 60 -6.13 -10.23 17.52
N SER A 61 -5.96 -9.24 18.40
CA SER A 61 -5.77 -7.86 17.96
C SER A 61 -4.46 -7.74 17.20
N THR A 62 -4.50 -7.13 16.01
CA THR A 62 -3.29 -6.76 15.29
C THR A 62 -3.21 -5.26 15.10
N ARG A 63 -2.00 -4.73 14.98
CA ARG A 63 -1.76 -3.32 14.68
C ARG A 63 -1.96 -2.97 13.20
N SER A 64 -2.37 -3.93 12.36
CA SER A 64 -2.60 -3.75 10.93
C SER A 64 -3.70 -2.73 10.65
N LYS A 65 -3.38 -1.66 9.93
CA LYS A 65 -4.36 -0.62 9.58
C LYS A 65 -5.31 -1.06 8.48
N SER A 66 -6.48 -0.43 8.42
CA SER A 66 -7.47 -0.65 7.38
C SER A 66 -6.89 -0.33 5.99
N CYS A 67 -7.50 -0.86 4.93
CA CYS A 67 -7.04 -0.58 3.56
C CYS A 67 -7.23 0.91 3.22
N SER A 68 -8.32 1.52 3.67
CA SER A 68 -8.56 2.96 3.49
C SER A 68 -7.49 3.81 4.18
N ASP A 69 -7.04 3.45 5.39
CA ASP A 69 -5.95 4.18 6.07
C ASP A 69 -4.61 4.02 5.37
N LYS A 70 -4.34 2.81 4.88
CA LYS A 70 -3.14 2.55 4.07
C LYS A 70 -3.17 3.36 2.78
N LEU A 71 -4.32 3.44 2.09
CA LEU A 71 -4.49 4.23 0.87
C LEU A 71 -4.41 5.73 1.13
N ALA A 72 -5.03 6.25 2.21
CA ALA A 72 -4.90 7.65 2.58
C ALA A 72 -3.45 8.04 2.86
N LEU A 73 -2.67 7.16 3.50
CA LEU A 73 -1.23 7.39 3.67
C LEU A 73 -0.47 7.44 2.32
N ARG A 74 -0.96 6.78 1.27
CA ARG A 74 -0.35 6.84 -0.08
C ARG A 74 -0.57 8.17 -0.79
N GLN A 75 -1.55 8.96 -0.37
CA GLN A 75 -1.73 10.33 -0.86
C GLN A 75 -0.55 11.23 -0.54
N VAL A 76 0.24 10.89 0.49
CA VAL A 76 1.44 11.64 0.88
C VAL A 76 2.72 10.86 0.59
N SER A 77 2.70 9.55 0.88
CA SER A 77 3.90 8.71 0.79
C SER A 77 4.14 8.10 -0.59
N SER A 78 3.29 8.36 -1.58
CA SER A 78 3.28 7.69 -2.90
C SER A 78 3.17 6.15 -2.81
N LEU A 79 3.10 5.48 -3.95
CA LEU A 79 3.15 4.02 -4.09
C LEU A 79 4.54 3.43 -3.84
N LEU A 80 5.59 4.27 -3.81
CA LEU A 80 6.93 3.79 -3.49
C LEU A 80 6.98 3.13 -2.11
N SER A 81 7.88 2.18 -1.95
CA SER A 81 8.21 1.52 -0.68
C SER A 81 9.53 2.10 -0.15
N CYS A 82 9.95 1.67 1.04
CA CYS A 82 11.29 1.99 1.55
C CYS A 82 12.39 1.57 0.55
N ASN A 83 12.22 0.43 -0.13
CA ASN A 83 13.18 -0.04 -1.12
C ASN A 83 13.18 0.86 -2.35
N THR A 84 12.01 1.06 -2.95
CA THR A 84 11.91 1.74 -4.25
C THR A 84 12.11 3.25 -4.13
N SER A 85 11.91 3.86 -2.96
CA SER A 85 12.24 5.28 -2.75
C SER A 85 13.73 5.60 -2.84
N ARG A 86 14.60 4.60 -2.68
CA ARG A 86 16.05 4.76 -2.86
C ARG A 86 16.47 4.68 -4.34
N LEU A 87 15.65 4.07 -5.20
CA LEU A 87 15.95 3.85 -6.62
C LEU A 87 15.19 4.82 -7.54
N VAL A 88 13.97 5.17 -7.17
CA VAL A 88 13.03 5.92 -8.01
C VAL A 88 12.70 7.25 -7.34
N ALA A 89 12.84 8.33 -8.09
CA ALA A 89 12.48 9.66 -7.63
C ALA A 89 10.95 9.77 -7.47
N PRO A 90 10.45 10.36 -6.37
CA PRO A 90 9.02 10.55 -6.17
C PRO A 90 8.49 11.68 -7.08
N THR A 91 7.99 11.30 -8.24
CA THR A 91 7.27 12.19 -9.17
C THR A 91 5.76 11.96 -9.07
N GLU A 92 4.97 12.72 -9.82
CA GLU A 92 3.51 12.54 -9.89
C GLU A 92 3.12 11.10 -10.27
N ASN A 93 3.85 10.46 -11.18
CA ASN A 93 3.62 9.09 -11.63
C ASN A 93 3.81 8.03 -10.52
N ALA A 94 4.37 8.41 -9.37
CA ALA A 94 4.47 7.53 -8.22
C ALA A 94 3.19 7.49 -7.37
N TYR A 95 2.19 8.32 -7.65
CA TYR A 95 0.95 8.41 -6.87
C TYR A 95 -0.22 7.69 -7.57
N LEU A 96 -1.26 7.39 -6.80
CA LEU A 96 -2.51 6.92 -7.37
C LEU A 96 -3.18 8.07 -8.11
N ALA A 97 -3.61 7.82 -9.35
CA ALA A 97 -4.49 8.74 -10.08
C ALA A 97 -5.96 8.57 -9.65
N GLY A 98 -6.37 7.34 -9.36
CA GLY A 98 -7.71 7.04 -8.91
C GLY A 98 -7.90 5.65 -8.30
N LEU A 99 -9.08 5.46 -7.71
CA LEU A 99 -9.58 4.23 -7.12
C LEU A 99 -10.92 3.90 -7.78
N ILE A 100 -11.00 2.77 -8.47
CA ILE A 100 -12.23 2.30 -9.12
C ILE A 100 -12.97 1.37 -8.15
N LEU A 101 -14.26 1.63 -7.93
CA LEU A 101 -15.13 0.82 -7.07
C LEU A 101 -16.46 0.55 -7.80
N PRO A 102 -17.14 -0.57 -7.51
CA PRO A 102 -18.54 -0.74 -7.90
C PRO A 102 -19.36 0.45 -7.42
N GLU A 103 -20.24 0.99 -8.27
CA GLU A 103 -21.03 2.19 -7.97
C GLU A 103 -21.81 2.08 -6.64
N ASP A 104 -22.30 0.88 -6.35
CA ASP A 104 -23.08 0.55 -5.17
C ASP A 104 -22.23 0.27 -3.91
N GLU A 105 -20.89 0.30 -4.03
CA GLU A 105 -19.92 0.27 -2.95
C GLU A 105 -19.30 1.66 -2.68
N ILE A 106 -19.76 2.70 -3.38
CA ILE A 106 -19.35 4.08 -3.18
C ILE A 106 -20.33 4.77 -2.22
N SER A 107 -19.81 5.18 -1.06
CA SER A 107 -20.43 6.27 -0.28
C SER A 107 -19.66 7.54 -0.56
N GLN A 108 -20.29 8.54 -1.19
CA GLN A 108 -19.64 9.79 -1.55
C GLN A 108 -19.04 10.47 -0.31
N VAL A 109 -19.84 10.63 0.74
CA VAL A 109 -19.42 11.22 2.03
C VAL A 109 -18.24 10.44 2.64
N GLY A 110 -18.28 9.12 2.58
CA GLY A 110 -17.23 8.27 3.13
C GLY A 110 -15.93 8.32 2.34
N CYS A 111 -16.04 8.40 1.02
CA CYS A 111 -14.92 8.56 0.11
C CYS A 111 -14.28 9.94 0.28
N ASP A 112 -15.07 11.01 0.26
CA ASP A 112 -14.61 12.38 0.43
C ASP A 112 -13.93 12.57 1.80
N ARG A 113 -14.51 12.04 2.87
CA ARG A 113 -13.86 12.08 4.18
C ARG A 113 -12.56 11.27 4.20
N SER A 114 -12.50 10.13 3.50
CA SER A 114 -11.33 9.24 3.56
C SER A 114 -10.17 9.68 2.68
N PHE A 115 -10.47 10.23 1.50
CA PHE A 115 -9.54 10.47 0.39
C PHE A 115 -9.67 11.85 -0.25
N GLY A 116 -10.75 12.59 0.00
CA GLY A 116 -10.95 13.92 -0.58
C GLY A 116 -9.97 14.96 -0.03
N GLU A 117 -9.79 16.06 -0.76
CA GLU A 117 -8.92 17.17 -0.39
C GLU A 117 -9.36 17.85 0.90
N ASN A 118 -10.67 17.99 1.09
CA ASN A 118 -11.29 18.51 2.31
C ASN A 118 -11.61 17.41 3.33
N GLY A 119 -11.04 16.22 3.13
CA GLY A 119 -11.25 15.07 4.01
C GLY A 119 -10.35 15.09 5.24
N ARG A 120 -10.16 13.92 5.83
CA ARG A 120 -9.33 13.74 7.04
C ARG A 120 -7.86 14.13 6.87
N MET A 121 -7.39 14.28 5.63
CA MET A 121 -6.01 14.66 5.29
C MET A 121 -5.86 16.15 4.92
N GLN A 122 -6.93 16.95 4.99
CA GLN A 122 -6.96 18.36 4.53
C GLN A 122 -5.84 19.24 5.09
N ALA A 123 -5.38 18.97 6.32
CA ALA A 123 -4.30 19.72 6.96
C ALA A 123 -2.96 19.63 6.21
N LEU A 124 -2.83 18.67 5.29
CA LEU A 124 -1.67 18.45 4.42
C LEU A 124 -1.89 18.98 3.00
N GLY A 125 -3.06 19.56 2.70
CA GLY A 125 -3.32 20.21 1.42
C GLY A 125 -2.25 21.23 1.07
N GLY A 126 -1.72 21.17 -0.15
CA GLY A 126 -0.64 22.04 -0.62
C GLY A 126 0.74 21.79 0.00
N ARG A 127 0.89 20.83 0.94
CA ARG A 127 2.20 20.53 1.54
C ARG A 127 3.09 19.71 0.61
N SER A 128 4.38 20.02 0.63
CA SER A 128 5.44 19.29 -0.05
C SER A 128 6.62 19.00 0.89
N TRP A 129 7.38 17.97 0.57
CA TRP A 129 8.58 17.56 1.27
C TRP A 129 9.74 17.34 0.28
N PRO A 130 10.94 17.87 0.57
CA PRO A 130 11.30 18.70 1.74
C PRO A 130 10.53 20.04 1.79
N ARG A 131 10.47 20.71 2.96
CA ARG A 131 9.58 21.89 3.16
C ARG A 131 10.13 23.21 2.61
N GLU A 132 11.43 23.29 2.34
CA GLU A 132 12.15 24.56 2.19
C GLU A 132 12.42 24.95 0.73
N THR A 133 12.09 24.10 -0.23
CA THR A 133 12.35 24.34 -1.65
C THR A 133 11.17 25.03 -2.31
N LYS A 134 11.41 26.09 -3.10
CA LYS A 134 10.41 26.63 -4.03
C LYS A 134 10.14 25.59 -5.12
N PHE A 135 9.20 24.68 -4.90
CA PHE A 135 8.93 23.59 -5.84
C PHE A 135 8.22 24.13 -7.10
N LYS A 136 8.82 23.88 -8.26
CA LYS A 136 8.04 23.70 -9.48
C LYS A 136 7.34 22.33 -9.40
N GLU A 137 6.20 22.18 -10.05
CA GLU A 137 5.45 20.91 -10.04
C GLU A 137 6.29 19.72 -10.54
N SER A 138 7.22 19.97 -11.48
CA SER A 138 8.16 18.99 -12.04
C SER A 138 9.29 18.56 -11.09
N THR A 139 9.52 19.28 -9.99
CA THR A 139 10.60 18.93 -9.06
C THR A 139 10.24 17.65 -8.29
N PRO A 140 11.12 16.64 -8.25
CA PRO A 140 10.89 15.42 -7.47
C PRO A 140 10.73 15.73 -5.98
N GLY A 141 9.76 15.10 -5.34
CA GLY A 141 9.47 15.31 -3.93
C GLY A 141 8.17 14.64 -3.50
N TYR A 142 8.00 14.46 -2.19
CA TYR A 142 6.74 14.00 -1.66
C TYR A 142 5.75 15.15 -1.54
N ARG A 143 4.47 14.91 -1.81
CA ARG A 143 3.41 15.92 -1.74
C ARG A 143 2.10 15.24 -1.35
N PHE A 144 1.18 15.98 -0.74
CA PHE A 144 -0.20 15.52 -0.68
C PHE A 144 -0.81 15.57 -2.08
N ARG A 145 -1.28 14.41 -2.58
CA ARG A 145 -2.01 14.26 -3.82
C ARG A 145 -3.29 13.48 -3.56
N SER A 146 -4.42 14.18 -3.71
CA SER A 146 -5.73 13.56 -3.80
C SER A 146 -5.79 12.64 -5.03
N PHE A 147 -6.74 11.72 -5.04
CA PHE A 147 -6.99 10.86 -6.20
C PHE A 147 -8.49 10.69 -6.38
N GLN A 148 -8.91 10.44 -7.61
CA GLN A 148 -10.33 10.34 -7.95
C GLN A 148 -10.90 9.00 -7.49
N VAL A 149 -12.16 9.01 -7.03
CA VAL A 149 -12.92 7.78 -6.87
C VAL A 149 -13.84 7.65 -8.09
N LEU A 150 -13.67 6.56 -8.82
CA LEU A 150 -14.38 6.30 -10.07
C LEU A 150 -15.34 5.13 -9.86
N SER A 151 -16.51 5.20 -10.48
CA SER A 151 -17.48 4.11 -10.46
C SER A 151 -17.30 3.17 -11.66
N VAL A 152 -17.62 1.90 -11.44
CA VAL A 152 -17.92 0.93 -12.51
C VAL A 152 -19.36 0.42 -12.28
N PRO A 153 -20.18 0.27 -13.33
CA PRO A 153 -21.55 -0.22 -13.19
C PRO A 153 -21.60 -1.57 -12.48
N SER A 154 -22.55 -1.73 -11.54
CA SER A 154 -22.66 -2.96 -10.76
C SER A 154 -22.98 -4.20 -11.62
N GLU A 155 -23.70 -4.01 -12.72
CA GLU A 155 -24.05 -5.07 -13.66
C GLU A 155 -22.81 -5.63 -14.38
N GLU A 156 -21.87 -4.77 -14.74
CA GLU A 156 -20.61 -5.16 -15.35
C GLU A 156 -19.76 -5.95 -14.34
N VAL A 157 -19.71 -5.49 -13.09
CA VAL A 157 -19.02 -6.20 -12.00
C VAL A 157 -19.65 -7.57 -11.75
N ALA A 158 -20.98 -7.67 -11.72
CA ALA A 158 -21.69 -8.93 -11.52
C ALA A 158 -21.43 -9.93 -12.65
N THR A 159 -21.29 -9.44 -13.89
CA THR A 159 -20.98 -10.24 -15.07
C THR A 159 -19.54 -10.76 -15.05
N LEU A 160 -18.58 -9.91 -14.67
CA LEU A 160 -17.15 -10.24 -14.68
C LEU A 160 -16.68 -10.98 -13.41
N TRP A 161 -17.34 -10.76 -12.28
CA TRP A 161 -17.02 -11.35 -10.97
C TRP A 161 -18.20 -12.10 -10.36
N PRO A 162 -18.53 -13.32 -10.86
CA PRO A 162 -19.66 -14.11 -10.38
C PRO A 162 -19.55 -14.55 -8.91
N PHE A 163 -18.34 -14.51 -8.34
CA PHE A 163 -18.07 -14.85 -6.93
C PHE A 163 -18.02 -13.63 -6.00
N ALA A 164 -18.39 -12.44 -6.49
CA ALA A 164 -18.48 -11.24 -5.67
C ALA A 164 -19.40 -11.46 -4.46
N LYS A 165 -19.18 -10.68 -3.40
CA LYS A 165 -20.01 -10.76 -2.20
C LYS A 165 -21.45 -10.39 -2.58
N GLN A 166 -22.37 -11.33 -2.40
CA GLN A 166 -23.80 -11.06 -2.62
C GLN A 166 -24.30 -9.99 -1.65
N LYS A 167 -25.10 -9.05 -2.16
CA LYS A 167 -25.85 -8.09 -1.34
C LYS A 167 -27.16 -8.72 -0.89
N SER A 168 -27.50 -8.52 0.38
CA SER A 168 -28.71 -9.09 1.00
C SER A 168 -29.96 -8.22 0.84
N VAL A 169 -29.90 -7.14 0.04
CA VAL A 169 -31.03 -6.21 -0.13
C VAL A 169 -31.47 -6.23 -1.59
N PRO A 170 -32.70 -6.69 -1.90
CA PRO A 170 -33.31 -6.48 -3.20
C PRO A 170 -33.57 -4.98 -3.39
N CYS A 171 -33.26 -4.44 -4.56
CA CYS A 171 -33.76 -3.12 -4.97
C CYS A 171 -35.28 -3.08 -4.82
N PRO A 172 -35.88 -2.08 -4.14
CA PRO A 172 -37.32 -1.88 -4.15
C PRO A 172 -37.72 -1.20 -5.46
N ALA A 173 -37.59 -1.93 -6.57
CA ALA A 173 -38.08 -1.50 -7.87
C ALA A 173 -38.43 -2.72 -8.75
N ARG A 174 -39.25 -3.63 -8.21
CA ARG A 174 -40.18 -4.50 -8.95
C ARG A 174 -40.90 -5.43 -7.98
N SER A 175 -41.84 -4.87 -7.24
CA SER A 175 -42.92 -5.65 -6.66
C SER A 175 -44.18 -5.31 -7.45
N LEU A 176 -44.51 -6.16 -8.43
CA LEU A 176 -45.86 -6.65 -8.68
C LEU A 176 -45.84 -7.58 -9.91
N GLU A 177 -46.37 -8.78 -9.68
CA GLU A 177 -46.90 -9.74 -10.66
C GLU A 177 -45.89 -10.62 -11.43
N GLN A 178 -45.61 -11.81 -10.86
CA GLN A 178 -46.06 -13.07 -11.46
C GLN A 178 -45.81 -14.25 -10.50
N GLU A 179 -46.89 -14.77 -9.92
CA GLU A 179 -46.94 -16.18 -9.55
C GLU A 179 -46.89 -17.04 -10.83
N GLY A 180 -46.04 -18.07 -10.83
CA GLY A 180 -46.11 -19.21 -11.74
C GLY A 180 -45.06 -19.24 -12.86
N ASP A 181 -44.00 -20.05 -12.68
CA ASP A 181 -43.73 -21.26 -13.49
C ASP A 181 -42.49 -22.03 -12.95
N PRO A 182 -42.51 -23.37 -12.74
CA PRO A 182 -41.37 -24.11 -12.15
C PRO A 182 -40.23 -24.45 -13.13
N SER A 183 -40.21 -23.89 -14.34
CA SER A 183 -39.46 -24.44 -15.48
C SER A 183 -38.30 -23.60 -16.01
N THR A 184 -37.85 -22.56 -15.29
CA THR A 184 -36.60 -21.86 -15.64
C THR A 184 -35.48 -22.29 -14.69
N PRO A 185 -34.30 -22.73 -15.17
CA PRO A 185 -33.17 -23.00 -14.30
C PRO A 185 -32.67 -21.66 -13.74
N GLY A 186 -33.26 -21.25 -12.61
CA GLY A 186 -32.86 -20.08 -11.87
C GLY A 186 -31.37 -20.18 -11.60
N ALA A 187 -30.62 -19.17 -12.04
CA ALA A 187 -29.18 -19.05 -11.79
C ALA A 187 -28.97 -19.19 -10.28
N LYS A 188 -28.51 -20.37 -9.85
CA LYS A 188 -28.21 -20.65 -8.45
C LYS A 188 -27.06 -19.73 -8.05
N SER A 189 -27.41 -18.63 -7.42
CA SER A 189 -26.42 -17.67 -6.95
C SER A 189 -25.57 -18.35 -5.86
N SER A 190 -24.28 -18.54 -6.14
CA SER A 190 -23.39 -19.27 -5.24
C SER A 190 -22.98 -18.36 -4.09
N LYS A 191 -23.37 -18.71 -2.86
CA LYS A 191 -22.90 -18.02 -1.65
C LYS A 191 -21.38 -18.16 -1.54
N SER A 192 -20.63 -17.09 -1.80
CA SER A 192 -19.17 -17.07 -1.61
C SER A 192 -18.84 -16.59 -0.20
N ARG A 193 -18.02 -17.36 0.53
CA ARG A 193 -17.45 -16.94 1.81
C ARG A 193 -16.00 -16.49 1.58
N PRO A 194 -15.54 -15.40 2.21
CA PRO A 194 -14.13 -15.05 2.18
C PRO A 194 -13.27 -16.22 2.66
N GLY A 195 -12.30 -16.62 1.86
CA GLY A 195 -11.33 -17.68 2.20
C GLY A 195 -10.07 -17.12 2.87
N ASN A 196 -9.16 -18.03 3.19
CA ASN A 196 -7.80 -17.76 3.67
C ASN A 196 -6.75 -17.73 2.53
N VAL A 197 -7.22 -17.54 1.30
CA VAL A 197 -6.42 -17.60 0.08
C VAL A 197 -6.25 -16.19 -0.49
N SER A 198 -5.05 -15.87 -0.94
CA SER A 198 -4.73 -14.66 -1.70
C SER A 198 -3.97 -15.05 -2.95
N ALA A 199 -4.40 -14.56 -4.12
CA ALA A 199 -3.71 -14.79 -5.38
C ALA A 199 -2.98 -13.51 -5.81
N VAL A 200 -1.76 -13.66 -6.29
CA VAL A 200 -0.94 -12.57 -6.80
C VAL A 200 -0.50 -12.91 -8.22
N TRP A 201 -0.68 -11.96 -9.13
CA TRP A 201 -0.20 -12.04 -10.49
C TRP A 201 0.47 -10.72 -10.90
N ILE A 202 1.63 -10.81 -11.54
CA ILE A 202 2.35 -9.65 -12.09
C ILE A 202 2.71 -9.96 -13.54
N LEU A 203 2.45 -8.99 -14.41
CA LEU A 203 2.83 -9.01 -15.81
C LEU A 203 4.34 -9.23 -15.98
N ALA A 204 4.75 -10.01 -16.98
CA ALA A 204 6.15 -10.17 -17.31
C ALA A 204 6.77 -8.84 -17.79
N PRO A 205 8.06 -8.58 -17.51
CA PRO A 205 8.76 -7.45 -18.10
C PRO A 205 8.65 -7.45 -19.62
N SER A 206 8.49 -6.26 -20.21
CA SER A 206 8.50 -6.09 -21.67
C SER A 206 9.87 -6.35 -22.28
N TYR A 207 10.93 -6.19 -21.50
CA TYR A 207 12.31 -6.43 -21.92
C TYR A 207 12.82 -7.79 -21.45
N HIS A 208 13.67 -8.41 -22.28
CA HIS A 208 14.39 -9.63 -21.92
C HIS A 208 15.50 -9.31 -20.92
N HIS A 209 15.14 -9.18 -19.63
CA HIS A 209 16.11 -9.18 -18.55
C HIS A 209 15.88 -10.42 -17.69
N PRO A 210 16.91 -11.23 -17.40
CA PRO A 210 16.79 -12.35 -16.47
C PRO A 210 16.52 -11.79 -15.07
N SER A 211 15.25 -11.64 -14.71
CA SER A 211 14.84 -11.23 -13.37
C SER A 211 14.86 -12.43 -12.43
N ALA A 212 15.52 -12.31 -11.28
CA ALA A 212 15.56 -13.37 -10.26
C ALA A 212 14.16 -13.76 -9.76
N MET A 213 13.20 -12.84 -9.82
CA MET A 213 11.80 -13.07 -9.41
C MET A 213 11.08 -14.13 -10.26
N THR A 214 11.46 -14.29 -11.53
CA THR A 214 10.82 -15.22 -12.47
C THR A 214 11.07 -16.70 -12.12
N MET A 215 12.09 -17.00 -11.31
CA MET A 215 12.56 -18.37 -11.05
C MET A 215 11.95 -19.04 -9.82
N ASP A 216 11.27 -18.30 -8.93
CA ASP A 216 10.80 -18.84 -7.63
C ASP A 216 9.28 -19.15 -7.57
N SER A 217 8.63 -19.20 -8.74
CA SER A 217 7.23 -19.65 -8.84
C SER A 217 7.08 -21.14 -8.48
N GLY A 218 8.13 -21.95 -8.67
CA GLY A 218 8.08 -23.41 -8.44
C GLY A 218 7.16 -24.17 -9.41
N SER A 219 6.47 -23.48 -10.31
CA SER A 219 5.61 -24.05 -11.34
C SER A 219 6.37 -24.19 -12.65
N LYS A 220 6.29 -25.38 -13.28
CA LYS A 220 6.89 -25.64 -14.61
C LYS A 220 6.18 -24.89 -15.74
N SER A 221 4.93 -24.47 -15.51
CA SER A 221 4.13 -23.64 -16.40
C SER A 221 3.51 -22.50 -15.61
N VAL A 222 3.58 -21.29 -16.16
CA VAL A 222 2.87 -20.11 -15.64
C VAL A 222 1.66 -19.84 -16.54
N PRO A 223 0.52 -19.38 -15.97
CA PRO A 223 -0.66 -19.08 -16.78
C PRO A 223 -0.35 -17.97 -17.80
N THR A 224 -1.09 -17.88 -18.88
CA THR A 224 -1.12 -16.68 -19.74
C THR A 224 -2.48 -16.04 -19.55
N LEU A 225 -2.52 -14.83 -19.01
CA LEU A 225 -3.77 -14.10 -18.75
C LEU A 225 -3.93 -13.00 -19.81
N CYS A 226 -5.08 -12.94 -20.48
CA CYS A 226 -5.38 -11.91 -21.48
C CYS A 226 -4.25 -11.72 -22.51
N ARG A 227 -3.70 -12.83 -23.05
CA ARG A 227 -2.57 -12.87 -24.01
C ARG A 227 -1.25 -12.27 -23.49
N SER A 228 -1.17 -11.98 -22.19
CA SER A 228 -0.02 -11.39 -21.55
C SER A 228 0.84 -12.46 -20.87
N LYS A 229 2.16 -12.37 -21.06
CA LYS A 229 3.13 -13.25 -20.40
C LYS A 229 3.15 -12.98 -18.90
N THR A 230 3.25 -14.03 -18.10
CA THR A 230 3.28 -13.93 -16.63
C THR A 230 4.71 -13.77 -16.13
N GLY A 231 4.94 -12.76 -15.29
CA GLY A 231 6.21 -12.54 -14.60
C GLY A 231 6.23 -13.17 -13.21
N LEU A 232 5.17 -12.95 -12.42
CA LEU A 232 4.97 -13.60 -11.13
C LEU A 232 3.55 -14.16 -11.07
N TYR A 233 3.42 -15.38 -10.57
CA TYR A 233 2.14 -15.94 -10.17
C TYR A 233 2.34 -16.77 -8.90
N GLU A 234 1.63 -16.41 -7.84
CA GLU A 234 1.66 -17.15 -6.57
C GLU A 234 0.29 -17.17 -5.90
N THR A 235 -0.04 -18.31 -5.31
CA THR A 235 -1.19 -18.48 -4.43
C THR A 235 -0.66 -18.56 -3.00
N ILE A 236 -1.15 -17.70 -2.12
CA ILE A 236 -0.80 -17.64 -0.71
C ILE A 236 -1.99 -18.19 0.10
N ILE A 237 -1.74 -19.18 0.95
CA ILE A 237 -2.73 -19.81 1.82
C ILE A 237 -2.23 -19.71 3.25
N ASN A 238 -3.02 -19.14 4.16
CA ASN A 238 -2.60 -18.91 5.55
C ASN A 238 -1.26 -18.15 5.67
N GLY A 239 -1.00 -17.20 4.77
CA GLY A 239 0.19 -16.35 4.80
C GLY A 239 1.46 -16.95 4.19
N VAL A 240 1.43 -18.18 3.67
CA VAL A 240 2.58 -18.82 2.98
C VAL A 240 2.21 -19.27 1.56
N LYS A 241 3.19 -19.35 0.65
CA LYS A 241 2.99 -19.88 -0.70
C LYS A 241 2.42 -21.29 -0.65
N GLN A 242 1.43 -21.56 -1.52
CA GLN A 242 0.77 -22.85 -1.67
C GLN A 242 1.80 -23.99 -1.73
N GLY A 243 1.51 -25.08 -1.00
CA GLY A 243 2.43 -26.22 -0.86
C GLY A 243 3.42 -26.09 0.30
N ASN A 244 3.42 -24.99 1.05
CA ASN A 244 4.24 -24.80 2.26
C ASN A 244 3.37 -24.76 3.52
N ARG A 245 3.97 -25.04 4.67
CA ARG A 245 3.28 -25.07 5.97
C ARG A 245 3.50 -23.77 6.73
N ALA A 246 2.41 -23.14 7.17
CA ALA A 246 2.46 -21.93 7.98
C ALA A 246 3.07 -22.17 9.38
N SER A 247 2.97 -23.40 9.92
CA SER A 247 3.58 -23.78 11.20
C SER A 247 5.10 -23.88 11.17
N SER A 248 5.68 -23.97 9.97
CA SER A 248 7.12 -24.05 9.75
C SER A 248 7.50 -23.19 8.53
N PRO A 249 7.34 -21.86 8.62
CA PRO A 249 7.55 -20.99 7.47
C PRO A 249 9.04 -20.98 7.14
N GLY A 250 9.39 -21.35 5.90
CA GLY A 250 10.76 -21.29 5.39
C GLY A 250 10.88 -20.34 4.20
N ALA A 251 12.10 -20.06 3.76
CA ALA A 251 12.39 -19.19 2.62
C ALA A 251 11.60 -19.57 1.34
N ARG A 252 11.43 -20.87 1.11
CA ARG A 252 10.62 -21.40 -0.01
C ARG A 252 9.12 -21.08 0.13
N GLY A 253 8.61 -21.01 1.35
CA GLY A 253 7.21 -20.66 1.65
C GLY A 253 6.92 -19.17 1.67
N ALA A 254 7.95 -18.32 1.71
CA ALA A 254 7.76 -16.87 1.66
C ALA A 254 7.31 -16.40 0.28
N SER A 255 6.33 -15.50 0.24
CA SER A 255 5.90 -14.79 -0.99
C SER A 255 7.05 -13.99 -1.60
N SER A 256 7.09 -13.88 -2.92
CA SER A 256 8.02 -12.99 -3.64
C SER A 256 7.85 -11.51 -3.23
N LEU A 257 6.68 -11.13 -2.72
CA LEU A 257 6.38 -9.79 -2.19
C LEU A 257 6.68 -9.65 -0.69
N SER A 258 7.27 -10.67 -0.05
CA SER A 258 7.71 -10.57 1.35
C SER A 258 8.83 -9.54 1.51
N ARG A 259 8.93 -8.94 2.70
CA ARG A 259 9.95 -7.92 2.97
C ARG A 259 11.37 -8.43 2.71
N ALA A 260 11.67 -9.65 3.12
CA ALA A 260 12.98 -10.26 2.92
C ALA A 260 13.30 -10.46 1.42
N LYS A 261 12.36 -10.97 0.61
CA LYS A 261 12.59 -11.16 -0.83
C LYS A 261 12.68 -9.84 -1.60
N LEU A 262 11.86 -8.85 -1.23
CA LEU A 262 11.98 -7.51 -1.81
C LEU A 262 13.28 -6.81 -1.42
N TRP A 263 13.78 -7.00 -0.19
CA TRP A 263 15.08 -6.47 0.23
C TRP A 263 16.25 -7.20 -0.46
N ALA A 264 16.17 -8.52 -0.63
CA ALA A 264 17.15 -9.28 -1.41
C ALA A 264 17.20 -8.81 -2.86
N LEU A 265 16.03 -8.68 -3.50
CA LEU A 265 15.91 -8.12 -4.85
C LEU A 265 16.47 -6.69 -4.93
N PHE A 266 16.19 -5.86 -3.91
CA PHE A 266 16.79 -4.54 -3.83
C PHE A 266 18.31 -4.60 -3.82
N ARG A 267 18.94 -5.51 -3.06
CA ARG A 267 20.41 -5.66 -3.06
C ARG A 267 20.97 -6.17 -4.38
N GLU A 268 20.23 -7.01 -5.10
CA GLU A 268 20.63 -7.48 -6.43
C GLU A 268 20.58 -6.35 -7.48
N ILE A 269 19.54 -5.51 -7.42
CA ILE A 269 19.36 -4.37 -8.34
C ILE A 269 20.24 -3.19 -7.93
N SER A 270 20.38 -2.96 -6.62
CA SER A 270 21.15 -1.88 -6.05
C SER A 270 22.58 -2.08 -6.51
N PRO A 271 23.08 -1.21 -7.37
CA PRO A 271 24.42 -1.34 -7.85
C PRO A 271 25.36 -1.23 -6.67
N ALA A 272 26.21 -2.22 -6.46
CA ALA A 272 27.53 -1.90 -5.97
C ALA A 272 28.16 -0.99 -7.04
N SER A 273 27.96 0.34 -6.92
CA SER A 273 28.52 1.37 -7.81
C SER A 273 28.03 1.35 -9.28
N VAL A 274 26.81 1.84 -9.57
CA VAL A 274 26.50 2.36 -10.92
C VAL A 274 26.71 3.85 -10.87
N LEU A 275 27.74 4.27 -11.58
CA LEU A 275 28.01 5.65 -11.95
C LEU A 275 26.74 6.21 -12.61
N ARG A 276 26.08 7.19 -11.98
CA ARG A 276 24.99 7.93 -12.62
C ARG A 276 25.56 8.80 -13.72
N ILE A 277 25.80 8.24 -14.90
CA ILE A 277 25.90 9.03 -16.12
C ILE A 277 24.46 9.29 -16.56
N TYR A 278 23.93 10.47 -16.24
CA TYR A 278 22.85 11.00 -17.06
C TYR A 278 23.47 11.34 -18.41
N PRO A 279 22.96 10.83 -19.55
CA PRO A 279 23.26 11.45 -20.82
C PRO A 279 22.64 12.85 -20.75
N ALA A 280 23.48 13.86 -20.53
CA ALA A 280 23.24 15.13 -21.18
C ALA A 280 23.22 14.86 -22.70
N ASP A 281 22.43 15.64 -23.43
CA ASP A 281 22.36 15.72 -24.89
C ASP A 281 21.06 15.16 -25.49
N PHE A 282 19.98 15.94 -25.32
CA PHE A 282 19.14 16.24 -26.48
C PHE A 282 19.83 17.37 -27.26
N PRO A 283 20.06 17.25 -28.57
CA PRO A 283 20.70 18.33 -29.33
C PRO A 283 19.72 19.50 -29.44
N PRO A 284 20.11 20.74 -29.10
CA PRO A 284 19.39 21.92 -29.54
C PRO A 284 19.73 22.16 -31.02
N ALA A 285 18.71 22.60 -31.76
CA ALA A 285 18.86 23.08 -33.12
C ALA A 285 19.89 24.23 -33.20
N GLU A 286 20.56 24.29 -34.36
CA GLU A 286 21.60 25.22 -34.77
C GLU A 286 21.40 26.68 -34.33
N SER A 287 22.48 27.32 -33.84
CA SER A 287 22.92 28.64 -34.31
C SER A 287 24.29 29.02 -33.74
N LEU A 288 25.05 29.73 -34.59
CA LEU A 288 26.43 30.19 -34.46
C LEU A 288 26.70 31.21 -33.33
N ASP A 289 27.97 31.23 -32.93
CA ASP A 289 28.80 32.34 -32.43
C ASP A 289 28.71 32.80 -30.95
N GLY A 290 29.90 32.88 -30.34
CA GLY A 290 30.19 33.77 -29.21
C GLY A 290 30.66 33.06 -27.93
N ALA A 291 31.98 32.89 -27.80
CA ALA A 291 32.63 32.36 -26.61
C ALA A 291 32.39 33.21 -25.35
N ALA A 292 31.95 32.55 -24.27
CA ALA A 292 32.22 32.95 -22.89
C ALA A 292 32.24 31.68 -22.02
N GLU A 293 33.40 31.38 -21.42
CA GLU A 293 33.60 30.27 -20.50
C GLU A 293 32.68 30.44 -19.28
N ILE A 294 31.80 29.46 -19.04
CA ILE A 294 31.09 29.29 -17.78
C ILE A 294 31.49 27.92 -17.25
N GLU A 295 32.22 27.92 -16.14
CA GLU A 295 32.62 26.72 -15.40
C GLU A 295 31.39 25.84 -15.10
N ALA A 296 31.40 24.61 -15.61
CA ALA A 296 30.39 23.62 -15.29
C ALA A 296 30.51 23.22 -13.81
N PRO A 297 29.40 23.12 -13.06
CA PRO A 297 29.46 22.79 -11.65
C PRO A 297 29.95 21.35 -11.48
N HIS A 298 31.02 21.21 -10.72
CA HIS A 298 31.67 19.95 -10.38
C HIS A 298 30.65 19.04 -9.64
N VAL A 299 30.05 18.08 -10.35
CA VAL A 299 29.18 17.08 -9.73
C VAL A 299 30.08 16.10 -8.99
N ASN A 300 30.24 16.33 -7.69
CA ASN A 300 30.90 15.40 -6.78
C ASN A 300 30.20 14.04 -6.86
N THR A 301 30.84 13.08 -7.51
CA THR A 301 30.41 11.69 -7.50
C THR A 301 30.81 11.11 -6.15
N VAL A 302 30.05 11.44 -5.10
CA VAL A 302 30.21 10.80 -3.79
C VAL A 302 29.69 9.38 -3.94
N GLN A 303 30.63 8.44 -4.05
CA GLN A 303 30.37 7.02 -3.90
C GLN A 303 29.85 6.84 -2.46
N HIS A 304 28.53 6.89 -2.28
CA HIS A 304 27.91 6.63 -0.98
C HIS A 304 28.17 5.16 -0.65
N HIS A 305 29.25 4.91 0.08
CA HIS A 305 29.53 3.66 0.75
C HIS A 305 28.29 3.39 1.62
N MET A 306 27.40 2.50 1.20
CA MET A 306 26.31 2.10 2.09
C MET A 306 26.99 1.48 3.31
N PRO A 307 26.63 1.89 4.54
CA PRO A 307 27.11 1.25 5.75
C PRO A 307 26.79 -0.25 5.70
N ASP A 308 27.40 -1.06 6.55
CA ASP A 308 27.17 -2.50 6.57
C ASP A 308 25.71 -2.77 7.02
N ILE A 309 24.77 -2.79 6.06
CA ILE A 309 23.34 -2.97 6.31
C ILE A 309 23.11 -4.45 6.60
N THR A 310 23.19 -4.80 7.88
CA THR A 310 23.06 -6.18 8.36
C THR A 310 21.62 -6.54 8.70
N THR A 311 20.81 -5.58 9.14
CA THR A 311 19.40 -5.79 9.50
C THR A 311 18.42 -5.01 8.63
N TYR A 312 17.17 -5.47 8.59
CA TYR A 312 16.10 -4.77 7.89
C TYR A 312 15.78 -3.40 8.53
N GLN A 313 16.06 -3.24 9.82
CA GLN A 313 15.98 -1.96 10.51
C GLN A 313 17.03 -0.97 9.97
N ASP A 314 18.29 -1.40 9.86
CA ASP A 314 19.36 -0.56 9.30
C ASP A 314 19.00 -0.12 7.88
N PHE A 315 18.42 -1.03 7.11
CA PHE A 315 17.96 -0.75 5.75
C PHE A 315 16.90 0.36 5.70
N LYS A 316 16.04 0.41 6.71
CA LYS A 316 14.98 1.41 6.86
C LYS A 316 15.47 2.76 7.40
N ASN A 317 16.72 2.85 7.85
CA ASN A 317 17.27 4.10 8.36
C ASN A 317 17.86 4.94 7.22
N PRO A 318 17.61 6.25 7.19
CA PRO A 318 18.20 7.13 6.20
C PRO A 318 19.71 7.25 6.43
N SER A 319 20.48 7.37 5.35
CA SER A 319 21.93 7.53 5.41
C SER A 319 22.38 8.98 5.62
N SER A 320 21.53 9.96 5.28
CA SER A 320 21.77 11.39 5.46
C SER A 320 20.44 12.15 5.54
N LEU A 321 20.49 13.45 5.87
CA LEU A 321 19.30 14.33 5.86
C LEU A 321 18.74 14.56 4.45
N GLU A 322 19.59 14.48 3.42
CA GLU A 322 19.22 14.60 2.01
C GLU A 322 18.76 13.26 1.40
N ASP A 323 18.84 12.15 2.15
CA ASP A 323 18.39 10.84 1.69
C ASP A 323 16.89 10.91 1.30
N PRO A 324 16.49 10.47 0.09
CA PRO A 324 15.09 10.35 -0.29
C PRO A 324 14.23 9.59 0.72
N LEU A 325 14.82 8.66 1.48
CA LEU A 325 14.16 7.96 2.57
C LEU A 325 13.90 8.86 3.78
N HIS A 326 14.82 9.78 4.12
CA HIS A 326 14.60 10.76 5.19
C HIS A 326 13.38 11.64 4.87
N ILE A 327 13.34 12.19 3.66
CA ILE A 327 12.24 13.02 3.17
C ILE A 327 10.92 12.24 3.19
N ARG A 328 10.95 10.96 2.74
CA ARG A 328 9.80 10.06 2.83
C ARG A 328 9.31 9.87 4.26
N MET A 329 10.23 9.69 5.19
CA MET A 329 9.92 9.49 6.61
C MET A 329 9.28 10.74 7.23
N GLN A 330 9.76 11.94 6.89
CA GLN A 330 9.12 13.20 7.29
C GLN A 330 7.68 13.27 6.78
N ALA A 331 7.47 13.01 5.49
CA ALA A 331 6.15 13.04 4.87
C ALA A 331 5.19 12.02 5.52
N ILE A 332 5.67 10.80 5.79
CA ILE A 332 4.91 9.77 6.51
C ILE A 332 4.63 10.18 7.96
N GLY A 333 5.59 10.80 8.65
CA GLY A 333 5.43 11.28 10.02
C GLY A 333 4.29 12.30 10.12
N ASP A 334 4.34 13.33 9.28
CA ASP A 334 3.29 14.35 9.19
C ASP A 334 1.93 13.75 8.85
N ALA A 335 1.89 12.80 7.91
CA ALA A 335 0.66 12.09 7.56
C ALA A 335 0.07 11.29 8.72
N LYS A 336 0.92 10.62 9.51
CA LYS A 336 0.48 9.86 10.68
C LYS A 336 -0.03 10.75 11.81
N LEU A 337 0.53 11.95 11.97
CA LEU A 337 0.05 12.92 12.95
C LEU A 337 -1.36 13.41 12.61
N VAL A 338 -1.63 13.65 11.32
CA VAL A 338 -2.96 14.04 10.83
C VAL A 338 -3.94 12.86 10.89
N LEU A 339 -3.48 11.65 10.59
CA LEU A 339 -4.24 10.40 10.75
C LEU A 339 -4.30 9.98 12.23
N LYS A 340 -5.22 10.61 12.97
CA LYS A 340 -5.51 10.34 14.39
C LYS A 340 -5.58 8.83 14.69
N GLY A 341 -4.81 8.37 15.67
CA GLY A 341 -4.80 6.97 16.15
C GLY A 341 -3.83 6.03 15.42
N TRP A 342 -2.90 6.57 14.60
CA TRP A 342 -1.91 5.73 13.93
C TRP A 342 -0.86 5.15 14.90
N VAL A 343 -0.97 3.84 15.18
CA VAL A 343 0.06 3.09 15.92
C VAL A 343 0.90 2.23 14.96
N PRO A 344 2.23 2.39 14.87
CA PRO A 344 3.08 1.58 14.00
C PRO A 344 3.16 0.11 14.45
N ASN A 345 3.39 -0.79 13.49
CA ASN A 345 3.85 -2.14 13.82
C ASN A 345 5.30 -2.04 14.32
N SER A 346 5.64 -2.76 15.37
CA SER A 346 6.98 -2.81 15.97
C SER A 346 7.41 -4.27 16.15
N GLY A 347 8.72 -4.53 16.23
CA GLY A 347 9.27 -5.85 16.57
C GLY A 347 9.55 -6.80 15.40
N ASP A 348 9.45 -6.35 14.15
CA ASP A 348 9.65 -7.18 12.95
C ASP A 348 10.67 -6.53 11.97
N GLU A 349 11.80 -6.08 12.54
CA GLU A 349 12.84 -5.33 11.82
C GLU A 349 14.28 -5.79 12.15
N TYR A 350 14.50 -6.47 13.28
CA TYR A 350 15.80 -6.98 13.71
C TYR A 350 16.14 -8.35 13.09
N TRP A 351 16.11 -8.45 11.76
CA TRP A 351 16.47 -9.66 11.03
C TRP A 351 17.28 -9.33 9.78
N GLY A 352 18.17 -10.24 9.36
CA GLY A 352 19.01 -10.11 8.17
C GLY A 352 18.50 -10.96 7.00
N LEU A 353 19.16 -10.86 5.83
CA LEU A 353 18.82 -11.69 4.66
C LEU A 353 19.17 -13.17 4.84
N ASP A 354 19.86 -13.53 5.91
CA ASP A 354 20.17 -14.90 6.27
C ASP A 354 18.88 -15.72 6.51
N VAL A 355 17.74 -15.08 6.82
CA VAL A 355 16.41 -15.72 6.90
C VAL A 355 15.96 -16.37 5.58
N LEU A 356 16.55 -16.00 4.45
CA LEU A 356 16.30 -16.62 3.15
C LEU A 356 17.19 -17.85 2.89
N VAL A 357 18.19 -18.11 3.73
CA VAL A 357 19.10 -19.25 3.60
C VAL A 357 18.50 -20.46 4.31
N ASP A 358 18.28 -21.55 3.57
CA ASP A 358 17.78 -22.80 4.14
C ASP A 358 18.79 -23.33 5.20
N PRO A 359 18.38 -23.58 6.45
CA PRO A 359 19.27 -24.10 7.48
C PRO A 359 19.91 -25.44 7.10
N LYS A 360 19.30 -26.24 6.22
CA LYS A 360 19.91 -27.47 5.70
C LYS A 360 21.09 -27.21 4.76
N LYS A 361 21.13 -26.05 4.10
CA LYS A 361 22.24 -25.62 3.25
C LYS A 361 23.38 -24.97 4.04
N ARG A 362 23.14 -24.49 5.26
CA ARG A 362 24.19 -23.92 6.14
C ARG A 362 25.14 -24.97 6.74
N LYS A 363 24.77 -26.26 6.72
CA LYS A 363 25.53 -27.37 7.32
C LYS A 363 26.42 -28.15 6.32
N ARG A 364 26.67 -27.61 5.12
CA ARG A 364 27.52 -28.23 4.10
C ARG A 364 28.72 -27.37 3.78
#